data_AF-A0A2V1BG13-F1
#
_entry.id   AF-A0A2V1BG13-F1
#
_cell.length_a   1.000
_cell.length_b   1.000
_cell.length_c   1.000
_cell.angle_alpha   90.00
_cell.angle_beta   90.00
_cell.angle_gamma   90.00
#
_symmetry.space_group_name_H-M   'P 1'
#
loop_
_entity.id
_entity.type
_entity.pdbx_description
1 polymer ?
#
loop_
_entity_poly.entity_id
_entity_poly.type
_entity_poly.pdbx_seq_one_letter_code
_entity_poly.pdbx_strand_id
1 'polypeptide(L)'
;EVSPNTRSRVVGARDHGIKFAAIGRLETLGDSTCRTIYKNASHQTSCITPKRTGAPSVLTPGDHRLIRRAIVVNPKITTQQLFISCAPHSSKKTIYRYLKKSGIQKWRAK
;
A
#
# COMPACT_ATOMS: atom_id res chain seq x y z
N GLU A 1 -16.71 -3.40 6.23
CA GLU A 1 -15.45 -4.13 6.51
C GLU A 1 -15.59 -4.79 7.88
N VAL A 2 -15.16 -6.04 8.05
CA VAL A 2 -15.34 -6.77 9.33
C VAL A 2 -14.24 -6.36 10.30
N SER A 3 -14.60 -6.04 11.55
CA SER A 3 -13.62 -5.64 12.56
C SER A 3 -12.71 -6.81 12.98
N PRO A 4 -11.45 -6.57 13.41
CA PRO A 4 -10.60 -7.62 13.96
C PRO A 4 -11.26 -8.37 15.12
N ASN A 5 -11.95 -7.66 16.01
CA ASN A 5 -12.66 -8.27 17.15
C ASN A 5 -13.75 -9.23 16.70
N THR A 6 -14.56 -8.85 15.71
CA THR A 6 -15.58 -9.71 15.11
C THR A 6 -14.94 -10.96 14.49
N ARG A 7 -13.79 -10.80 13.79
CA ARG A 7 -13.07 -11.94 13.22
C ARG A 7 -12.54 -12.88 14.31
N SER A 8 -11.99 -12.35 15.41
CA SER A 8 -11.54 -13.15 16.55
C SER A 8 -12.68 -13.94 17.18
N ARG A 9 -13.87 -13.33 17.32
CA ARG A 9 -15.06 -14.04 17.81
C ARG A 9 -15.50 -15.16 16.86
N VAL A 10 -15.46 -14.94 15.55
CA VAL A 10 -15.75 -15.99 14.54
C VAL A 10 -14.78 -17.16 14.65
N VAL A 11 -13.47 -16.88 14.80
CA VAL A 11 -12.43 -17.92 14.93
C VAL A 11 -12.63 -18.70 16.23
N GLY A 12 -12.70 -18.01 17.38
CA GLY A 12 -12.88 -18.66 18.67
C GLY A 12 -14.19 -19.48 18.75
N ALA A 13 -15.30 -18.94 18.27
CA ALA A 13 -16.58 -19.67 18.22
C ALA A 13 -16.47 -20.94 17.36
N ARG A 14 -15.70 -20.89 16.27
CA ARG A 14 -15.49 -22.06 15.42
C ARG A 14 -14.57 -23.09 16.07
N ASP A 15 -13.52 -22.66 16.77
CA ASP A 15 -12.62 -23.53 17.54
C ASP A 15 -13.38 -24.27 18.66
N HIS A 16 -14.40 -23.63 19.24
CA HIS A 16 -15.35 -24.24 20.18
C HIS A 16 -16.44 -25.10 19.51
N GLY A 17 -16.35 -25.37 18.20
CA GLY A 17 -17.23 -26.30 17.48
C GLY A 17 -18.54 -25.72 16.97
N ILE A 18 -18.80 -24.42 17.14
CA ILE A 18 -20.05 -23.80 16.68
C ILE A 18 -20.11 -23.82 15.14
N LYS A 19 -21.30 -24.08 14.59
CA LYS A 19 -21.54 -24.11 13.13
C LYS A 19 -21.53 -22.69 12.56
N PHE A 20 -20.98 -22.51 11.36
CA PHE A 20 -20.91 -21.19 10.69
C PHE A 20 -22.27 -20.49 10.57
N ALA A 21 -23.34 -21.24 10.29
CA ALA A 21 -24.71 -20.69 10.21
C ALA A 21 -25.23 -20.08 11.53
N ALA A 22 -24.74 -20.56 12.67
CA ALA A 22 -25.08 -19.98 13.98
C ALA A 22 -24.19 -18.76 14.27
N ILE A 23 -22.89 -18.84 13.98
CA ILE A 23 -21.95 -17.73 14.12
C ILE A 23 -22.38 -16.54 13.24
N GLY A 24 -22.78 -16.80 11.99
CA GLY A 24 -23.25 -15.78 11.05
C GLY A 24 -24.50 -15.06 11.54
N ARG A 25 -25.41 -15.76 12.21
CA ARG A 25 -26.59 -15.14 12.85
C ARG A 25 -26.21 -14.26 14.04
N LEU A 26 -25.26 -14.69 14.87
CA LEU A 26 -24.82 -13.95 16.05
C LEU A 26 -24.02 -12.68 15.69
N GLU A 27 -23.15 -12.78 14.69
CA GLU A 27 -22.26 -11.69 14.26
C GLU A 27 -22.83 -10.87 13.08
N THR A 28 -24.03 -11.20 12.60
CA THR A 28 -24.68 -10.60 11.42
C THR A 28 -23.78 -10.66 10.18
N LEU A 29 -23.20 -11.84 9.92
CA LEU A 29 -22.31 -12.12 8.79
C LEU A 29 -22.87 -13.26 7.94
N GLY A 30 -22.57 -13.23 6.63
CA GLY A 30 -22.85 -14.37 5.76
C GLY A 30 -21.96 -15.58 6.08
N ASP A 31 -22.48 -16.79 5.87
CA ASP A 31 -21.74 -18.05 6.05
C ASP A 31 -20.45 -18.09 5.23
N SER A 32 -20.48 -17.58 4.00
CA SER A 32 -19.31 -17.46 3.13
C SER A 32 -18.23 -16.56 3.74
N THR A 33 -18.63 -15.47 4.38
CA THR A 33 -17.74 -14.54 5.09
C THR A 33 -17.10 -15.22 6.29
N CYS A 34 -17.88 -15.93 7.12
CA CYS A 34 -17.37 -16.66 8.28
C CYS A 34 -16.36 -17.75 7.88
N ARG A 35 -16.65 -18.51 6.83
CA ARG A 35 -15.72 -19.52 6.27
C ARG A 35 -14.43 -18.90 5.79
N THR A 36 -14.51 -17.75 5.11
CA THR A 36 -13.33 -17.03 4.60
C THR A 36 -12.47 -16.49 5.74
N ILE A 37 -13.11 -15.93 6.78
CA ILE A 37 -12.41 -15.46 7.99
C ILE A 37 -11.65 -16.61 8.64
N TYR A 38 -12.33 -17.73 8.90
CA TYR A 38 -11.71 -18.90 9.53
C TYR A 38 -10.57 -19.49 8.69
N LYS A 39 -10.77 -19.66 7.38
CA LYS A 39 -9.74 -20.15 6.47
C LYS A 39 -8.48 -19.29 6.47
N ASN A 40 -8.64 -17.97 6.56
CA ASN A 40 -7.51 -17.03 6.51
C ASN A 40 -6.88 -16.76 7.88
N ALA A 41 -7.45 -17.27 8.97
CA ALA A 41 -7.00 -16.98 10.33
C ALA A 41 -5.54 -17.40 10.56
N SER A 42 -5.12 -18.53 10.01
CA SER A 42 -3.73 -19.02 10.08
C SER A 42 -2.71 -18.09 9.41
N HIS A 43 -3.14 -17.31 8.43
CA HIS A 43 -2.30 -16.37 7.69
C HIS A 43 -2.37 -14.94 8.25
N GLN A 44 -3.31 -14.65 9.16
CA GLN A 44 -3.56 -13.31 9.71
C GLN A 44 -3.21 -13.26 11.19
N THR A 45 -2.07 -12.68 11.52
CA THR A 45 -1.74 -12.36 12.91
C THR A 45 -2.79 -11.41 13.48
N SER A 46 -3.37 -11.76 14.62
CA SER A 46 -4.40 -10.97 15.31
C SER A 46 -5.66 -10.68 14.49
N CYS A 47 -6.01 -11.52 13.51
CA CYS A 47 -7.18 -11.34 12.65
C CYS A 47 -7.22 -10.01 11.89
N ILE A 48 -6.05 -9.38 11.67
CA ILE A 48 -5.93 -8.16 10.89
C ILE A 48 -5.74 -8.56 9.43
N THR A 49 -6.64 -8.09 8.58
CA THR A 49 -6.49 -8.29 7.14
C THR A 49 -5.38 -7.37 6.62
N PRO A 50 -4.39 -7.91 5.87
CA PRO A 50 -3.33 -7.09 5.31
C PRO A 50 -3.90 -6.07 4.33
N LYS A 51 -3.35 -4.86 4.33
CA LYS A 51 -3.71 -3.84 3.34
C LYS A 51 -3.31 -4.34 1.95
N ARG A 52 -4.20 -4.15 0.98
CA ARG A 52 -3.89 -4.46 -0.43
C ARG A 52 -2.67 -3.64 -0.86
N THR A 53 -1.66 -4.32 -1.37
CA THR A 53 -0.55 -3.66 -2.05
C THR A 53 -1.04 -3.11 -3.37
N GLY A 54 -0.81 -1.81 -3.60
CA GLY A 54 -1.11 -1.17 -4.88
C GLY A 54 -0.16 -1.63 -5.98
N ALA A 55 -0.45 -1.21 -7.22
CA ALA A 55 0.44 -1.43 -8.35
C ALA A 55 1.85 -0.84 -8.08
N PRO A 56 2.91 -1.45 -8.62
CA PRO A 56 4.26 -0.92 -8.49
C PRO A 56 4.36 0.49 -9.08
N SER A 57 5.22 1.31 -8.50
CA SER A 57 5.50 2.66 -9.00
C SER A 57 6.28 2.59 -10.31
N VAL A 58 5.93 3.45 -11.26
CA VAL A 58 6.67 3.62 -12.52
C VAL A 58 8.11 4.08 -12.26
N LEU A 59 8.32 4.95 -11.28
CA LEU A 59 9.66 5.30 -10.83
C LEU A 59 10.16 4.24 -9.85
N THR A 60 11.28 3.64 -10.21
CA THR A 60 11.95 2.64 -9.39
C THR A 60 12.73 3.31 -8.25
N PRO A 61 13.09 2.57 -7.18
CA PRO A 61 14.01 3.07 -6.17
C PRO A 61 15.37 3.48 -6.74
N GLY A 62 15.80 2.90 -7.87
CA GLY A 62 17.01 3.31 -8.59
C GLY A 62 16.89 4.72 -9.16
N ASP A 63 15.78 5.01 -9.83
CA ASP A 63 15.49 6.32 -10.40
C ASP A 63 15.43 7.39 -9.31
N HIS A 64 14.83 7.07 -8.15
CA HIS A 64 14.79 7.98 -7.02
C HIS A 64 16.20 8.39 -6.56
N ARG A 65 17.15 7.44 -6.54
CA ARG A 65 18.55 7.70 -6.18
C ARG A 65 19.24 8.55 -7.23
N LEU A 66 19.06 8.24 -8.51
CA LEU A 66 19.65 9.01 -9.62
C LEU A 66 19.14 10.46 -9.62
N ILE A 67 17.82 10.65 -9.49
CA ILE A 67 17.20 11.97 -9.42
C ILE A 67 17.76 12.77 -8.24
N ARG A 68 17.87 12.17 -7.05
CA ARG A 68 18.44 12.85 -5.87
C ARG A 68 19.90 13.22 -6.07
N ARG A 69 20.72 12.32 -6.63
CA ARG A 69 22.13 12.60 -6.93
C ARG A 69 22.26 13.75 -7.93
N ALA A 70 21.47 13.75 -8.99
CA ALA A 70 21.48 14.81 -9.99
C ALA A 70 21.10 16.18 -9.41
N ILE A 71 20.14 16.22 -8.47
CA ILE A 71 19.75 17.45 -7.77
C ILE A 71 20.85 17.94 -6.82
N VAL A 72 21.54 17.04 -6.11
CA VAL A 72 22.64 17.41 -5.21
C VAL A 72 23.80 18.02 -6.01
N VAL A 73 24.13 17.43 -7.16
CA VAL A 73 25.20 17.93 -8.05
C VAL A 73 24.80 19.25 -8.71
N ASN A 74 23.56 19.37 -9.19
CA ASN A 74 23.04 20.59 -9.81
C ASN A 74 21.63 20.92 -9.27
N PRO A 75 21.52 21.79 -8.26
CA PRO A 75 20.23 22.15 -7.67
C PRO A 75 19.28 22.89 -8.62
N LYS A 76 19.80 23.46 -9.72
CA LYS A 76 19.00 24.17 -10.74
C LYS A 76 18.55 23.27 -11.89
N ILE A 77 18.80 21.95 -11.80
CA ILE A 77 18.41 20.99 -12.83
C ILE A 77 16.90 21.03 -13.09
N THR A 78 16.53 21.09 -14.37
CA THR A 78 15.13 21.12 -14.77
C THR A 78 14.51 19.72 -14.76
N THR A 79 13.19 19.64 -14.62
CA THR A 79 12.46 18.37 -14.74
C THR A 79 12.68 17.70 -16.10
N GLN A 80 12.89 18.50 -17.16
CA GLN A 80 13.20 17.99 -18.50
C GLN A 80 14.54 17.27 -18.53
N GLN A 81 15.57 17.87 -17.91
CA GLN A 81 16.90 17.26 -17.84
C GLN A 81 16.88 16.00 -16.98
N LEU A 82 16.17 16.00 -15.85
CA LEU A 82 15.98 14.81 -15.01
C LEU A 82 15.27 13.67 -15.76
N PHE A 83 14.28 14.01 -16.59
CA PHE A 83 13.61 13.02 -17.45
C PHE A 83 14.58 12.37 -18.41
N ILE A 84 15.39 13.15 -19.12
CA ILE A 84 16.34 12.64 -20.12
C ILE A 84 17.44 11.79 -19.45
N SER A 85 18.01 12.27 -18.33
CA SER A 85 19.21 11.65 -17.75
C SER A 85 18.93 10.52 -16.76
N CYS A 86 17.82 10.59 -16.01
CA CYS A 86 17.60 9.70 -14.87
C CYS A 86 16.45 8.71 -15.10
N ALA A 87 15.36 9.11 -15.77
CA ALA A 87 14.17 8.28 -15.87
C ALA A 87 13.38 8.48 -17.19
N PRO A 88 13.99 8.18 -18.36
CA PRO A 88 13.37 8.41 -19.68
C PRO A 88 12.16 7.50 -19.96
N HIS A 89 12.04 6.39 -19.23
CA HIS A 89 10.90 5.48 -19.31
C HIS A 89 9.65 6.00 -18.57
N SER A 90 9.77 7.08 -17.79
CA SER A 90 8.69 7.64 -16.98
C SER A 90 8.16 8.95 -17.56
N SER A 91 6.90 9.31 -17.33
CA SER A 91 6.42 10.62 -17.80
C SER A 91 7.04 11.78 -17.00
N LYS A 92 7.24 12.94 -17.63
CA LYS A 92 7.68 14.17 -16.93
C LYS A 92 6.76 14.53 -15.75
N LYS A 93 5.45 14.27 -15.89
CA LYS A 93 4.46 14.47 -14.82
C LYS A 93 4.70 13.54 -13.63
N THR A 94 5.18 12.31 -13.87
CA THR A 94 5.54 11.35 -12.81
C THR A 94 6.71 11.87 -12.00
N ILE A 95 7.77 12.34 -12.67
CA ILE A 95 8.94 12.96 -12.01
C ILE A 95 8.51 14.19 -11.21
N TYR A 96 7.70 15.06 -11.81
CA TYR A 96 7.17 16.24 -11.10
C TYR A 96 6.37 15.87 -9.85
N ARG A 97 5.50 14.85 -9.93
CA ARG A 97 4.74 14.34 -8.78
C ARG A 97 5.67 13.79 -7.70
N TYR A 98 6.71 13.06 -8.09
CA TYR A 98 7.72 12.56 -7.16
C TYR A 98 8.46 13.70 -6.45
N LEU A 99 8.88 14.73 -7.19
CA LEU A 99 9.55 15.91 -6.62
C LEU A 99 8.64 16.64 -5.62
N LYS A 100 7.37 16.87 -5.99
CA LYS A 100 6.37 17.48 -5.11
C LYS A 100 6.13 16.65 -3.86
N LYS A 101 5.98 15.33 -3.99
CA LYS A 101 5.80 14.40 -2.85
C LYS A 101 7.02 14.39 -1.93
N SER A 102 8.22 14.57 -2.48
CA SER A 102 9.48 14.57 -1.73
C SER A 102 9.81 15.93 -1.11
N GLY A 103 8.93 16.93 -1.23
CA GLY A 103 9.20 18.30 -0.74
C GLY A 103 10.26 19.07 -1.53
N ILE A 104 10.70 18.54 -2.67
CA ILE A 104 11.70 19.16 -3.55
C ILE A 104 10.94 20.08 -4.51
N GLN A 105 10.40 21.18 -3.98
CA GLN A 105 9.77 22.23 -4.78
C GLN A 105 10.71 23.41 -4.91
N LYS A 106 11.03 23.73 -6.18
CA LYS A 106 11.70 24.96 -6.68
C LYS A 106 12.52 25.70 -5.60
N TRP A 107 13.76 25.26 -5.40
CA TRP A 107 14.84 26.15 -4.99
C TRP A 107 15.12 27.11 -6.15
N ARG A 108 14.23 28.08 -6.36
CA ARG A 108 14.62 29.33 -7.00
C ARG A 108 15.46 30.05 -5.95
N ALA A 109 16.73 29.66 -5.85
CA ALA A 109 17.72 30.54 -5.24
C ALA A 109 17.55 31.89 -5.97
N LYS A 110 17.20 32.92 -5.19
CA LYS A 110 17.27 34.31 -5.66
C LYS A 110 18.66 34.58 -6.20
#